data_AF-A0A2T0R2T2-F1
#
_entry.id   AF-A0A2T0R2T2-F1
#
_cell.length_a   1.000
_cell.length_b   1.000
_cell.length_c   1.000
_cell.angle_alpha   90.00
_cell.angle_beta   90.00
_cell.angle_gamma   90.00
#
_symmetry.space_group_name_H-M   'P 1'
#
loop_
_entity.id
_entity.type
_entity.pdbx_description
1 polymer ?
#
loop_
_entity_poly.entity_id
_entity_poly.type
_entity_poly.pdbx_seq_one_letter_code
_entity_poly.pdbx_strand_id
1 'polypeptide(L)' 'MKVVKSLRSLKDKDGSIVVRRHGKVFVVNKRNPRWKARQG' A
#
# COMPACT_ATOMS: atom_id res chain seq x y z
N MET A 1 -2.39 -7.31 -5.46
CA MET A 1 -1.59 -6.22 -4.85
C MET A 1 -0.84 -5.51 -5.96
N LYS A 2 -0.90 -4.18 -6.03
CA LYS A 2 -0.30 -3.39 -7.12
C LYS A 2 1.18 -3.11 -6.85
N VAL A 3 1.97 -2.97 -7.91
CA VAL A 3 3.40 -2.61 -7.88
C VAL A 3 3.49 -1.22 -8.48
N VAL A 4 3.87 -0.22 -7.67
CA VAL A 4 3.81 1.19 -8.08
C VAL A 4 5.07 1.94 -7.65
N LYS A 5 5.44 2.97 -8.42
CA LYS A 5 6.59 3.82 -8.09
C LYS A 5 6.32 4.71 -6.86
N SER A 6 5.06 5.12 -6.65
CA SER A 6 4.64 5.98 -5.54
C SER A 6 3.41 5.43 -4.83
N LEU A 7 3.43 5.46 -3.50
CA LEU A 7 2.32 5.05 -2.64
C LEU A 7 1.51 6.24 -2.11
N ARG A 8 1.86 7.48 -2.48
CA ARG A 8 1.31 8.72 -1.88
C ARG A 8 -0.21 8.74 -1.85
N SER A 9 -0.87 8.46 -2.97
CA SER A 9 -2.33 8.47 -3.06
C SER A 9 -3.00 7.28 -2.38
N LEU A 10 -2.30 6.16 -2.19
CA LEU A 10 -2.86 4.94 -1.62
C LEU A 10 -2.79 4.94 -0.10
N LYS A 11 -1.75 5.52 0.49
CA LYS A 11 -1.62 5.63 1.96
C LYS A 11 -2.70 6.52 2.57
N ASP A 12 -3.23 7.50 1.82
CA ASP A 12 -4.24 8.45 2.28
C ASP A 12 -5.68 7.93 2.12
N LYS A 13 -5.87 6.71 1.57
CA LYS A 13 -7.21 6.09 1.44
C LYS A 13 -7.69 5.51 2.76
N ASP A 14 -9.02 5.50 2.95
CA ASP A 14 -9.63 4.95 4.16
C ASP A 14 -9.23 3.48 4.39
N GLY A 15 -8.85 3.15 5.61
CA GLY A 15 -8.42 1.81 6.01
C GLY A 15 -7.06 1.36 5.48
N SER A 16 -6.29 2.27 4.86
CA SER A 16 -4.92 1.98 4.42
C SER A 16 -3.95 2.05 5.58
N ILE A 17 -3.08 1.04 5.66
CA ILE A 17 -2.01 0.95 6.66
C ILE A 17 -0.69 0.82 5.91
N VAL A 18 0.25 1.69 6.21
CA VAL A 18 1.61 1.62 5.68
C VAL A 18 2.43 0.67 6.54
N VAL A 19 3.06 -0.32 5.91
CA VAL A 19 3.93 -1.30 6.59
C VAL A 19 5.23 -1.47 5.82
N ARG A 20 6.31 -1.79 6.52
CA ARG A 20 7.60 -2.14 5.91
C ARG A 20 7.83 -3.64 6.09
N ARG A 21 8.04 -4.38 5.00
CA ARG A 21 8.25 -5.84 4.99
C ARG A 21 9.32 -6.20 3.98
N HIS A 22 10.24 -7.13 4.28
CA HIS A 22 11.28 -7.57 3.34
C HIS A 22 12.01 -6.41 2.63
N GLY A 23 12.33 -5.34 3.37
CA GLY A 23 13.00 -4.15 2.82
C GLY A 23 12.14 -3.22 1.95
N LYS A 24 10.87 -3.55 1.67
CA LYS A 24 9.96 -2.73 0.83
C LYS A 24 8.84 -2.11 1.65
N VAL A 25 8.31 -0.98 1.16
CA VAL A 25 7.14 -0.31 1.74
C VAL A 25 5.88 -0.81 1.04
N PHE A 26 4.86 -1.14 1.82
CA PHE A 26 3.56 -1.61 1.37
C PHE A 26 2.46 -0.73 1.95
N VAL A 27 1.44 -0.48 1.15
CA VAL A 27 0.12 -0.08 1.64
C VAL A 27 -0.74 -1.33 1.68
N VAL A 28 -1.18 -1.73 2.88
CA VAL A 28 -2.12 -2.82 3.09
C VAL A 28 -3.46 -2.23 3.47
N ASN A 29 -4.52 -2.62 2.78
CA ASN A 29 -5.87 -2.24 3.11
C ASN A 29 -6.74 -3.50 3.22
N LYS A 30 -7.25 -3.77 4.43
CA LYS A 30 -8.12 -4.94 4.69
C LYS A 30 -9.58 -4.67 4.30
N ARG A 31 -10.05 -3.42 4.39
CA ARG A 31 -11.40 -3.01 4.00
C ARG A 31 -11.60 -3.07 2.48
N ASN A 32 -10.61 -2.59 1.73
CA ASN A 32 -10.61 -2.60 0.26
C ASN A 32 -9.30 -3.20 -0.30
N PRO A 33 -9.28 -4.52 -0.60
CA PRO A 33 -8.09 -5.20 -1.11
C PRO A 33 -7.54 -4.65 -2.43
N ARG A 34 -8.36 -3.95 -3.23
CA ARG A 34 -7.94 -3.35 -4.52
C ARG A 34 -6.95 -2.19 -4.33
N TRP A 35 -6.89 -1.61 -3.13
CA TRP A 35 -5.96 -0.54 -2.78
C TRP A 35 -4.64 -1.04 -2.18
N LYS A 36 -4.45 -2.36 -2.03
CA LYS A 36 -3.16 -2.92 -1.60
C LYS A 36 -2.09 -2.67 -2.65
N ALA A 37 -0.94 -2.11 -2.25
CA ALA A 37 0.19 -1.89 -3.15
C ALA A 37 1.56 -1.98 -2.46
N ARG A 38 2.63 -2.11 -3.23
CA ARG A 38 4.03 -2.02 -2.78
C ARG A 38 4.80 -0.99 -3.61
N GLN A 39 5.82 -0.39 -3.00
CA GLN A 39 6.75 0.51 -3.66
C GLN A 39 7.84 -0.27 -4.42
N GLY A 40 8.05 0.10 -5.69
CA GLY A 40 8.89 -0.66 -6.64
C GLY A 40 8.32 -2.05 -6.88
#